data_AF-R9I8P6-F1
#
_entry.id   AF-R9I8P6-F1
#
_cell.length_a   1.000
_cell.length_b   1.000
_cell.length_c   1.000
_cell.angle_alpha   90.00
_cell.angle_beta   90.00
_cell.angle_gamma   90.00
#
_symmetry.space_group_name_H-M   'P 1'
#
loop_
_entity.id
_entity.type
_entity.pdbx_description
1 polymer ?
#
loop_
_entity_poly.entity_id
_entity_poly.type
_entity_poly.pdbx_seq_one_letter_code
_entity_poly.pdbx_strand_id
1 'polypeptide(L)' 'MIKTYTKSSLALEYFPEYVHRPRTAVQHLMRWINMNPELCTRLYATDPGFRCRRTLTFRQVLLIKEYLGEP' A
#
# COMPACT_ATOMS: atom_id res chain seq x y z
N MET A 1 10.71 6.67 16.56
CA MET A 1 10.49 5.27 16.13
C MET A 1 10.33 5.24 14.61
N ILE A 2 11.21 4.53 13.90
CA ILE A 2 11.04 4.32 12.45
C ILE A 2 9.88 3.32 12.30
N LYS A 3 8.69 3.79 11.95
CA LYS A 3 7.52 2.92 11.73
C LYS A 3 7.76 2.18 10.41
N THR A 4 8.15 0.91 10.50
CA THR A 4 8.32 0.07 9.32
C THR A 4 6.95 -0.25 8.73
N TYR A 5 6.56 0.48 7.67
CA TYR A 5 5.31 0.19 6.99
C TYR A 5 5.46 -1.09 6.16
N THR A 6 4.66 -2.09 6.51
CA THR A 6 4.45 -3.25 5.64
C THR A 6 3.16 -3.03 4.84
N LYS A 7 3.05 -3.66 3.66
CA LYS A 7 1.81 -3.65 2.89
C LYS A 7 0.61 -4.10 3.71
N SER A 8 0.81 -5.09 4.58
CA SER A 8 -0.21 -5.56 5.51
C SER A 8 -0.58 -4.51 6.54
N SER A 9 0.40 -3.84 7.17
CA SER A 9 0.09 -2.78 8.14
C SER A 9 -0.68 -1.64 7.51
N LEU A 10 -0.24 -1.16 6.34
CA LEU A 10 -0.95 -0.09 5.63
C LEU A 10 -2.34 -0.56 5.18
N ALA A 11 -2.46 -1.77 4.64
CA ALA A 11 -3.75 -2.31 4.21
C ALA A 11 -4.73 -2.48 5.38
N LEU A 12 -4.25 -2.81 6.58
CA LEU A 12 -5.09 -2.91 7.77
C LEU A 12 -5.52 -1.53 8.30
N GLU A 13 -4.72 -0.48 8.06
CA GLU A 13 -5.16 0.90 8.35
C GLU A 13 -6.36 1.26 7.45
N TYR A 14 -6.31 0.98 6.15
CA TYR A 14 -7.44 1.24 5.23
C TYR A 14 -8.63 0.31 5.42
N PHE A 15 -8.37 -0.96 5.76
CA PHE A 15 -9.39 -2.00 5.84
C PHE A 15 -9.35 -2.70 7.20
N PRO A 16 -9.79 -2.02 8.28
CA PRO A 16 -9.78 -2.58 9.62
C PRO A 16 -10.72 -3.79 9.76
N GLU A 17 -11.70 -3.95 8.87
CA GLU A 17 -12.58 -5.13 8.81
C GLU A 17 -11.80 -6.46 8.58
N TYR A 18 -10.59 -6.39 8.02
CA TYR A 18 -9.75 -7.55 7.72
C TYR A 18 -8.59 -7.75 8.69
N VAL A 19 -8.65 -7.23 9.93
CA VAL A 19 -7.60 -7.42 10.95
C VAL A 19 -7.21 -8.90 11.15
N HIS A 20 -8.17 -9.83 11.11
CA HIS A 20 -7.91 -11.26 11.20
C HIS A 20 -7.51 -11.92 9.86
N ARG A 21 -7.51 -11.17 8.76
CA ARG A 21 -7.24 -11.63 7.38
C ARG A 21 -6.31 -10.66 6.63
N PRO A 22 -5.07 -10.44 7.09
CA PRO A 22 -4.16 -9.43 6.52
C PRO A 22 -3.84 -9.66 5.04
N ARG A 23 -3.86 -10.92 4.56
CA ARG A 23 -3.70 -11.22 3.13
C ARG A 23 -4.84 -10.64 2.28
N THR A 24 -6.08 -10.73 2.76
CA THR A 24 -7.26 -10.17 2.09
C THR A 24 -7.18 -8.65 2.05
N ALA A 25 -6.82 -8.02 3.18
CA ALA A 25 -6.59 -6.57 3.24
C ALA A 25 -5.59 -6.11 2.17
N VAL A 26 -4.44 -6.79 2.06
CA VAL A 26 -3.42 -6.47 1.04
C VAL A 26 -3.95 -6.64 -0.38
N GLN A 27 -4.76 -7.67 -0.66
CA GLN A 27 -5.36 -7.84 -1.98
C GLN A 27 -6.31 -6.69 -2.32
N HIS A 28 -7.11 -6.23 -1.37
CA HIS A 28 -7.98 -5.05 -1.54
C HIS A 28 -7.15 -3.79 -1.80
N LEU A 29 -6.12 -3.54 -0.99
CA LEU A 29 -5.22 -2.41 -1.19
C LEU A 29 -4.55 -2.46 -2.58
N MET A 30 -4.00 -3.61 -2.98
CA MET A 30 -3.39 -3.78 -4.29
C MET A 30 -4.40 -3.59 -5.42
N ARG A 31 -5.66 -3.98 -5.23
CA ARG A 31 -6.74 -3.73 -6.21
C ARG A 31 -7.02 -2.24 -6.35
N TRP A 32 -7.14 -1.50 -5.25
CA TRP A 32 -7.29 -0.05 -5.26
C TRP A 32 -6.11 0.65 -5.93
N ILE A 33 -4.88 0.21 -5.65
CA ILE A 33 -3.69 0.73 -6.32
C ILE A 33 -3.75 0.45 -7.83
N ASN A 34 -4.13 -0.77 -8.23
CA ASN A 34 -4.25 -1.14 -9.65
C ASN A 34 -5.38 -0.41 -10.38
N MET A 35 -6.43 0.03 -9.67
CA MET A 35 -7.50 0.87 -10.24
C MET A 35 -7.02 2.29 -10.55
N ASN A 36 -5.88 2.72 -9.99
CA ASN A 36 -5.26 4.01 -10.20
C ASN A 36 -3.96 3.85 -11.00
N PRO A 37 -4.01 3.86 -12.35
CA PRO A 37 -2.84 3.59 -13.19
C PRO A 37 -1.71 4.61 -13.00
N GLU A 38 -2.03 5.86 -12.66
CA GLU A 38 -1.04 6.89 -12.36
C GLU A 38 -0.26 6.59 -11.06
N LEU A 39 -0.97 6.26 -9.99
CA LEU A 39 -0.36 5.83 -8.72
C LEU A 39 0.54 4.62 -8.93
N CYS A 40 0.03 3.63 -9.67
CA CYS A 40 0.78 2.42 -9.99
C CYS A 40 2.10 2.78 -10.71
N THR A 41 2.03 3.61 -11.76
CA THR A 41 3.20 4.09 -12.50
C THR A 41 4.21 4.80 -11.60
N ARG A 42 3.76 5.71 -10.72
CA ARG A 42 4.66 6.40 -9.77
C ARG A 42 5.31 5.45 -8.76
N LEU A 43 4.57 4.45 -8.27
CA LEU A 43 5.10 3.44 -7.35
C LEU A 43 6.18 2.59 -8.02
N TYR A 44 5.95 2.16 -9.27
CA TYR A 44 6.94 1.41 -10.06
C TYR A 44 8.16 2.25 -10.45
N ALA A 45 7.96 3.54 -10.74
CA ALA A 45 9.07 4.46 -11.01
C ALA A 45 9.95 4.69 -9.77
N THR A 46 9.34 4.66 -8.58
CA THR A 46 10.09 4.80 -7.31
C THR A 46 10.84 3.51 -6.95
N ASP A 47 10.25 2.35 -7.21
CA ASP A 47 10.85 1.03 -6.97
C ASP A 47 10.24 -0.01 -7.93
N PRO A 48 10.98 -0.47 -8.95
CA PRO A 48 10.50 -1.51 -9.86
C PRO A 48 10.12 -2.82 -9.14
N GLY A 49 10.75 -3.08 -7.98
CA GLY A 49 10.48 -4.23 -7.12
C GLY A 49 9.28 -4.06 -6.20
N PHE A 50 8.57 -2.93 -6.25
CA PHE A 50 7.44 -2.60 -5.38
C PHE A 50 6.45 -3.75 -5.24
N ARG A 51 6.08 -4.42 -6.34
CA ARG A 51 5.10 -5.51 -6.32
C ARG A 51 5.54 -6.69 -5.45
N CYS A 52 6.82 -7.07 -5.50
CA CYS A 52 7.35 -8.23 -4.78
C CYS A 52 7.74 -7.92 -3.33
N ARG A 53 8.07 -6.65 -3.02
CA ARG A 53 8.43 -6.25 -1.65
C ARG A 53 7.23 -6.30 -0.72
N ARG A 54 7.47 -6.73 0.52
CA ARG A 54 6.46 -6.71 1.61
C ARG A 54 6.48 -5.40 2.39
N THR A 55 7.63 -4.74 2.43
CA THR A 55 7.84 -3.44 3.08
C THR A 55 7.61 -2.31 2.09
N LEU A 56 7.14 -1.18 2.63
CA LEU A 56 6.91 0.06 1.93
C LEU A 56 7.87 1.11 2.46
N THR A 57 8.43 1.90 1.56
CA THR A 57 9.19 3.10 1.93
C THR A 57 8.24 4.22 2.31
N PHE A 58 8.71 5.20 3.07
CA PHE A 58 7.91 6.36 3.45
C PHE A 58 7.32 7.09 2.23
N ARG A 59 8.09 7.23 1.14
CA ARG A 59 7.62 7.82 -0.13
C ARG A 59 6.48 7.02 -0.76
N GLN A 60 6.56 5.68 -0.75
CA GLN A 60 5.49 4.83 -1.27
C GLN A 60 4.21 4.97 -0.44
N VAL A 61 4.33 5.01 0.89
CA VAL A 61 3.18 5.21 1.78
C VAL A 61 2.52 6.56 1.53
N LEU A 62 3.30 7.63 1.42
CA LEU A 62 2.79 8.97 1.10
C LEU A 62 2.05 9.00 -0.23
N LEU A 63 2.62 8.44 -1.30
CA LEU A 63 1.95 8.35 -2.60
C LEU A 63 0.63 7.59 -2.50
N ILE A 64 0.60 6.47 -1.77
CA ILE A 64 -0.63 5.70 -1.60
C ILE A 64 -1.69 6.54 -0.86
N LYS A 65 -1.32 7.26 0.21
CA LYS A 65 -2.23 8.15 0.95
C LYS A 65 -2.70 9.36 0.15
N GLU A 66 -1.83 9.93 -0.68
CA GLU A 66 -2.17 11.08 -1.53
C GLU A 66 -3.23 10.71 -2.58
N TYR A 67 -3.13 9.50 -3.16
CA TYR A 67 -4.05 9.06 -4.22
C TYR A 67 -5.29 8.33 -3.70
N LEU A 68 -5.18 7.56 -2.62
CA LEU A 68 -6.30 6.79 -2.07
C LEU A 68 -7.02 7.53 -0.91
N GLY A 69 -6.47 8.63 -0.41
CA GLY A 69 -6.95 9.34 0.79
C GLY A 69 -6.29 8.85 2.07
N GLU A 70 -6.46 9.58 3.18
CA GLU A 70 -6.01 9.06 4.48
C GLU A 70 -6.93 7.94 4.98
N PRO A 71 -6.38 6.81 5.48
CA PRO A 71 -7.14 5.69 6.03
C PRO A 71 -7.85 6.04 7.34
#